data_AF-A0A1C6L2S8-F1
#
_entry.id   AF-A0A1C6L2S8-F1
#
_cell.length_a   1.000
_cell.length_b   1.000
_cell.length_c   1.000
_cell.angle_alpha   90.00
_cell.angle_beta   90.00
_cell.angle_gamma   90.00
#
_symmetry.space_group_name_H-M   'P 1'
#
loop_
_entity.id
_entity.type
_entity.pdbx_description
1 polymer ?
#
loop_
_entity_poly.entity_id
_entity_poly.type
_entity_poly.pdbx_seq_one_letter_code
_entity_poly.pdbx_strand_id
1 'polypeptide(L)'
;MARKTIKGLEVIITDLEKRLNEQNKINVELHNKISQMQPDDKFENSPIYHQMVKEIEQLKAVIRLNEINTKSKDDTIKGDRDTIQKLLKEIKELKSNNVVNKLKNERGAGRKEMFTEEQKARVKMLRLQDKSYRAIAKDMNCSVATVHKIINEQ
;
A
#
# COMPACT_ATOMS: atom_id res chain seq x y z
N MET A 1 67.92 11.53 9.59
CA MET A 1 68.00 10.35 8.68
C MET A 1 69.37 9.71 8.84
N ALA A 2 69.43 8.44 9.23
CA ALA A 2 70.70 7.72 9.34
C ALA A 2 71.36 7.58 7.96
N ARG A 3 72.60 8.08 7.79
CA ARG A 3 73.35 7.94 6.55
C ARG A 3 73.75 6.47 6.38
N LYS A 4 73.21 5.80 5.36
CA LYS A 4 73.63 4.43 5.01
C LYS A 4 75.02 4.49 4.37
N THR A 5 75.89 3.57 4.74
CA THR A 5 77.21 3.42 4.11
C THR A 5 77.06 2.76 2.74
N ILE A 6 77.97 3.05 1.81
CA ILE A 6 77.97 2.48 0.46
C ILE A 6 77.92 0.93 0.53
N LYS A 7 78.76 0.32 1.38
CA LYS A 7 78.75 -1.13 1.63
C LYS A 7 77.40 -1.66 2.13
N GLY A 8 76.69 -0.90 2.96
CA GLY A 8 75.36 -1.28 3.43
C GLY A 8 74.31 -1.24 2.34
N LEU A 9 74.44 -0.34 1.37
CA LEU A 9 73.57 -0.28 0.20
C LEU A 9 73.86 -1.43 -0.78
N GLU A 10 75.13 -1.77 -1.00
CA GLU A 10 75.54 -2.91 -1.85
C GLU A 10 74.95 -4.23 -1.35
N VAL A 11 75.02 -4.50 -0.04
CA VAL A 11 74.41 -5.71 0.55
C VAL A 11 72.91 -5.75 0.33
N ILE A 12 72.21 -4.61 0.50
CA ILE A 12 70.77 -4.54 0.27
C ILE A 12 70.43 -4.80 -1.21
N ILE A 13 71.20 -4.23 -2.14
CA ILE A 13 70.99 -4.45 -3.59
C ILE A 13 71.12 -5.93 -3.92
N THR A 14 72.18 -6.60 -3.45
CA THR A 14 72.37 -8.03 -3.72
C THR A 14 71.24 -8.92 -3.17
N ASP A 15 70.72 -8.61 -1.98
CA ASP A 15 69.58 -9.34 -1.41
C ASP A 15 68.29 -9.09 -2.21
N LEU A 16 68.05 -7.84 -2.65
CA LEU A 16 66.90 -7.49 -3.47
C LEU A 16 66.94 -8.16 -4.84
N GLU A 17 68.11 -8.21 -5.49
CA GLU A 17 68.30 -8.91 -6.77
C GLU A 17 68.01 -10.40 -6.64
N LYS A 18 68.44 -11.03 -5.55
CA LYS A 18 68.14 -12.44 -5.28
C LYS A 18 66.64 -12.67 -5.13
N ARG A 19 65.95 -11.86 -4.33
CA ARG A 19 64.48 -11.95 -4.14
C ARG A 19 63.71 -11.71 -5.43
N LEU A 20 64.17 -10.75 -6.24
CA LEU A 20 63.56 -10.44 -7.53
C LEU A 20 63.67 -11.64 -8.49
N ASN A 21 64.84 -12.27 -8.56
CA ASN A 21 65.03 -13.46 -9.38
C ASN A 21 64.20 -14.65 -8.92
N GLU A 22 64.06 -14.85 -7.59
CA GLU A 22 63.18 -15.87 -7.02
C GLU A 22 61.72 -15.64 -7.41
N GLN A 23 61.24 -14.40 -7.28
CA GLN A 23 59.88 -14.01 -7.66
C GLN A 23 59.63 -14.15 -9.17
N ASN A 24 60.60 -13.81 -10.00
CA ASN A 24 60.48 -13.97 -11.45
C ASN A 24 60.34 -15.46 -11.83
N LYS A 25 61.06 -16.37 -11.16
CA LYS A 25 60.87 -17.81 -11.37
C LYS A 25 59.46 -18.27 -11.01
N ILE A 26 58.95 -17.86 -9.84
CA ILE A 26 57.59 -18.18 -9.40
C ILE A 26 56.56 -17.64 -10.40
N ASN A 27 56.71 -16.40 -10.84
CA ASN A 27 55.79 -15.80 -11.81
C ASN A 27 55.79 -16.55 -13.14
N VAL A 28 56.96 -16.96 -13.66
CA VAL A 28 57.05 -17.76 -14.88
C VAL A 28 56.38 -19.13 -14.71
N GLU A 29 56.59 -19.80 -13.58
CA GLU A 29 55.92 -21.07 -13.28
C GLU A 29 54.40 -20.94 -13.20
N LEU A 30 53.91 -19.89 -12.52
CA LEU A 30 52.48 -19.61 -12.42
C LEU A 30 51.88 -19.24 -13.77
N HIS A 31 52.56 -18.43 -14.58
CA HIS A 31 52.11 -18.09 -15.93
C HIS A 31 52.02 -19.33 -16.82
N ASN A 32 53.04 -20.20 -16.80
CA ASN A 32 53.01 -21.46 -17.54
C ASN A 32 51.86 -22.37 -17.09
N LYS A 33 51.61 -22.45 -15.78
CA LYS A 33 50.49 -23.22 -15.22
C LYS A 33 49.13 -22.65 -15.66
N ILE A 34 48.99 -21.32 -15.68
CA ILE A 34 47.78 -20.64 -16.17
C ILE A 34 47.59 -20.88 -17.68
N SER A 35 48.65 -20.79 -18.47
CA SER A 35 48.57 -21.07 -19.91
C SER A 35 48.23 -22.54 -20.23
N GLN A 36 48.54 -23.46 -19.32
CA GLN A 36 48.18 -24.88 -19.43
C GLN A 36 46.80 -25.21 -18.87
N MET A 37 46.21 -24.34 -18.05
CA MET A 37 44.81 -24.48 -17.63
C MET A 37 43.91 -24.18 -18.84
N GLN A 38 43.29 -25.21 -19.40
CA GLN A 38 42.18 -25.06 -20.34
C GLN A 38 40.90 -24.69 -19.57
N PRO A 39 39.93 -23.99 -20.17
CA PRO A 39 38.56 -24.02 -19.66
C PRO A 39 38.16 -25.48 -19.45
N ASP A 40 37.58 -25.78 -18.29
CA ASP A 40 37.34 -27.16 -17.88
C ASP A 40 36.12 -27.69 -18.66
N ASP A 41 36.31 -28.01 -19.95
CA ASP A 41 35.31 -28.53 -20.88
C ASP A 41 34.59 -29.77 -20.32
N LYS A 42 35.18 -30.42 -19.31
CA LYS A 42 34.61 -31.55 -18.58
C LYS A 42 33.42 -31.17 -17.70
N PHE A 43 33.42 -29.96 -17.12
CA PHE A 43 32.31 -29.51 -16.28
C PHE A 43 31.11 -29.10 -17.12
N GLU A 44 31.32 -28.34 -18.19
CA GLU A 44 30.24 -27.93 -19.09
C GLU A 44 29.60 -29.16 -19.78
N ASN A 45 30.38 -30.22 -20.04
CA ASN A 45 29.88 -31.50 -20.55
C ASN A 45 29.43 -32.48 -19.45
N SER A 46 29.44 -32.08 -18.18
CA SER A 46 28.98 -32.92 -17.08
C SER A 46 27.46 -33.07 -17.11
N PRO A 47 26.91 -34.26 -16.80
CA PRO A 47 25.47 -34.44 -16.61
C PRO A 47 24.86 -33.44 -15.61
N ILE A 48 25.64 -33.05 -14.60
CA ILE A 48 25.21 -32.10 -13.56
C ILE A 48 25.00 -30.70 -14.16
N TYR A 49 25.93 -30.23 -14.99
CA TYR A 49 25.81 -28.93 -15.66
C TYR A 49 24.58 -28.89 -16.57
N HIS A 50 24.38 -29.96 -17.35
CA HIS A 50 23.22 -30.09 -18.23
C HIS A 50 21.89 -30.08 -17.46
N GLN A 51 21.86 -30.74 -16.29
CA GLN A 51 20.72 -30.72 -15.40
C GLN A 51 20.46 -29.30 -14.85
N MET A 52 21.50 -28.61 -14.39
CA MET A 52 21.39 -27.23 -13.90
C MET A 52 20.86 -26.28 -15.00
N VAL A 53 21.36 -26.39 -16.23
CA VAL A 53 20.89 -25.58 -17.36
C VAL A 53 19.40 -25.82 -17.62
N LYS A 54 18.96 -27.08 -17.60
CA LYS A 54 17.54 -27.44 -17.77
C LYS A 54 16.67 -26.89 -16.65
N GLU A 55 17.13 -26.96 -15.40
CA GLU A 55 16.44 -26.37 -14.25
C GLU A 55 16.33 -24.84 -14.38
N ILE A 56 17.40 -24.17 -14.83
CA ILE A 56 17.40 -22.73 -15.10
C ILE A 56 16.38 -22.37 -16.19
N GLU A 57 16.27 -23.17 -17.26
CA GLU A 57 15.28 -22.94 -18.31
C GLU A 57 13.84 -23.09 -17.81
N GLN A 58 13.58 -24.12 -16.98
CA GLN A 58 12.29 -24.31 -16.34
C GLN A 58 11.92 -23.14 -15.43
N LEU A 59 12.86 -22.70 -14.59
CA LEU A 59 12.66 -21.53 -13.71
C LEU A 59 12.39 -20.26 -14.52
N LYS A 60 13.12 -20.02 -15.61
CA LYS A 60 12.87 -18.90 -16.52
C LYS A 60 11.46 -18.96 -17.14
N ALA A 61 10.97 -20.15 -17.50
CA ALA A 61 9.61 -20.31 -18.01
C ALA A 61 8.54 -19.98 -16.95
N VAL A 62 8.73 -20.45 -15.72
CA VAL A 62 7.84 -20.17 -14.59
C VAL A 62 7.81 -18.67 -14.26
N ILE A 63 8.97 -18.01 -14.25
CA ILE A 63 9.05 -16.55 -14.01
C ILE A 63 8.26 -15.78 -15.07
N ARG A 64 8.46 -16.10 -16.36
CA ARG A 64 7.71 -15.47 -17.46
C ARG A 64 6.20 -15.66 -17.33
N LEU A 65 5.76 -16.86 -16.96
CA LEU A 65 4.35 -17.14 -16.73
C LEU A 65 3.80 -16.30 -15.56
N ASN A 66 4.54 -16.22 -14.46
CA ASN A 66 4.15 -15.42 -13.30
C ASN A 66 4.08 -13.93 -13.63
N GLU A 67 5.02 -13.40 -14.41
CA GLU A 67 4.98 -12.01 -14.87
C GLU A 67 3.72 -11.69 -15.68
N ILE A 68 3.34 -12.56 -16.62
CA ILE A 68 2.10 -12.42 -17.40
C ILE A 68 0.88 -12.43 -16.48
N ASN A 69 0.80 -13.41 -15.56
CA ASN A 69 -0.31 -13.54 -14.62
C ASN A 69 -0.42 -12.31 -13.70
N THR A 70 0.71 -11.74 -13.28
CA THR A 70 0.75 -10.58 -12.40
C THR A 70 0.24 -9.34 -13.13
N LYS A 71 0.70 -9.10 -14.36
CA LYS A 71 0.21 -8.00 -15.20
C LYS A 71 -1.30 -8.09 -15.44
N SER A 72 -1.81 -9.28 -15.77
CA SER A 72 -3.25 -9.49 -15.98
C SER A 72 -4.08 -9.20 -14.73
N LYS A 73 -3.58 -9.62 -13.55
CA LYS A 73 -4.24 -9.30 -12.27
C LYS A 73 -4.20 -7.81 -11.95
N ASP A 74 -3.09 -7.14 -12.21
CA ASP A 74 -2.96 -5.68 -12.01
C ASP A 74 -3.96 -4.90 -12.86
N ASP A 75 -4.16 -5.29 -14.12
CA ASP A 75 -5.13 -4.64 -15.00
C ASP A 75 -6.58 -4.86 -14.53
N THR A 76 -6.88 -6.07 -14.04
CA THR A 76 -8.20 -6.38 -13.43
C THR A 76 -8.44 -5.52 -12.19
N ILE A 77 -7.46 -5.45 -11.28
CA ILE A 77 -7.55 -4.66 -10.05
C ILE A 77 -7.76 -3.17 -10.36
N LYS A 78 -7.10 -2.63 -11.39
CA LYS A 78 -7.31 -1.24 -11.82
C LYS A 78 -8.75 -1.02 -12.30
N GLY A 79 -9.28 -1.91 -13.13
CA GLY A 79 -10.67 -1.82 -13.61
C GLY A 79 -11.71 -1.87 -12.49
N ASP A 80 -11.52 -2.78 -11.54
CA ASP A 80 -12.37 -2.90 -10.35
C ASP A 80 -12.30 -1.63 -9.49
N ARG A 81 -11.09 -1.09 -9.28
CA ARG A 81 -10.88 0.16 -8.54
C ARG A 81 -11.62 1.33 -9.17
N ASP A 82 -11.56 1.48 -10.49
CA ASP A 82 -12.25 2.56 -11.20
C ASP A 82 -13.78 2.41 -11.08
N THR A 83 -14.27 1.17 -11.12
CA THR A 83 -15.70 0.86 -10.97
C THR A 83 -16.19 1.18 -9.56
N ILE A 84 -15.43 0.77 -8.54
CA ILE A 84 -15.72 1.12 -7.14
C ILE A 84 -15.74 2.63 -6.95
N GLN A 85 -14.80 3.37 -7.53
CA GLN A 85 -14.78 4.83 -7.43
C GLN A 85 -16.01 5.48 -8.05
N LYS A 86 -16.47 5.00 -9.22
CA LYS A 86 -17.70 5.48 -9.86
C LYS A 86 -18.93 5.21 -8.97
N LEU A 87 -19.06 3.99 -8.45
CA LEU A 87 -20.17 3.62 -7.56
C LEU A 87 -20.18 4.42 -6.27
N LEU A 88 -19.00 4.66 -5.65
CA LEU A 88 -18.90 5.49 -4.45
C LEU A 88 -19.33 6.93 -4.71
N LYS A 89 -19.00 7.49 -5.89
CA LYS A 89 -19.44 8.82 -6.30
C LYS A 89 -20.96 8.87 -6.47
N GLU A 90 -21.53 7.89 -7.16
CA GLU A 90 -22.98 7.78 -7.36
C GLU A 90 -23.73 7.65 -6.03
N ILE A 91 -23.27 6.78 -5.12
CA ILE A 91 -23.85 6.64 -3.77
C ILE A 91 -23.80 7.97 -3.01
N LYS A 92 -22.71 8.74 -3.14
CA LYS A 92 -22.59 10.05 -2.51
C LYS A 92 -23.60 11.04 -3.07
N GLU A 93 -23.76 11.09 -4.39
CA GLU A 93 -24.73 11.94 -5.08
C GLU A 93 -26.18 11.58 -4.70
N LEU A 94 -26.50 10.29 -4.69
CA LEU A 94 -27.81 9.79 -4.25
C LEU A 94 -28.08 10.15 -2.79
N LYS A 95 -27.11 10.00 -1.89
CA LYS A 95 -27.25 10.40 -0.48
C LYS A 95 -27.46 11.91 -0.31
N SER A 96 -26.79 12.76 -1.11
CA SER A 96 -27.04 14.21 -1.08
C SER A 96 -28.41 14.59 -1.65
N ASN A 97 -28.91 13.86 -2.65
CA ASN A 97 -30.22 14.10 -3.25
C ASN A 97 -31.38 13.53 -2.41
N ASN A 98 -31.10 12.58 -1.52
CA ASN A 98 -32.06 12.00 -0.59
C ASN A 98 -32.20 12.80 0.72
N VAL A 99 -31.63 14.02 0.78
CA VAL A 99 -32.19 15.04 1.69
C VAL A 99 -33.64 15.15 1.26
N VAL A 100 -34.53 14.65 2.11
CA VAL A 100 -35.98 14.63 1.92
C VAL A 100 -36.41 16.07 1.71
N ASN A 101 -36.34 16.54 0.46
CA ASN A 101 -37.04 17.70 -0.01
C ASN A 101 -38.49 17.28 0.16
N LYS A 102 -39.04 17.58 1.35
CA LYS A 102 -40.47 17.73 1.54
C LYS A 102 -40.85 18.75 0.48
N LEU A 103 -41.24 18.27 -0.70
CA LEU A 103 -41.74 19.05 -1.81
C LEU A 103 -42.96 19.78 -1.25
N LYS A 104 -42.72 20.93 -0.62
CA LYS A 104 -43.77 21.87 -0.29
C LYS A 104 -44.23 22.35 -1.66
N ASN A 105 -45.43 21.95 -2.02
CA ASN A 105 -46.16 22.54 -3.12
C ASN A 105 -46.04 24.07 -3.01
N GLU A 106 -45.61 24.74 -4.08
CA GLU A 106 -45.29 26.19 -4.09
C GLU A 106 -46.48 27.06 -3.65
N ARG A 107 -47.69 26.51 -3.71
CA ARG A 107 -48.96 27.11 -3.25
C ARG A 107 -49.24 26.95 -1.76
N GLY A 108 -48.43 26.20 -1.00
CA GLY A 108 -48.63 25.94 0.43
C GLY A 108 -49.95 25.24 0.76
N ALA A 109 -50.45 24.36 -0.12
CA ALA A 109 -51.73 23.69 0.08
C ALA A 109 -51.59 22.51 1.05
N GLY A 110 -52.38 22.52 2.14
CA GLY A 110 -52.40 21.48 3.16
C GLY A 110 -52.80 22.02 4.54
N ARG A 111 -52.91 21.12 5.51
CA ARG A 111 -53.14 21.51 6.92
C ARG A 111 -51.89 22.22 7.42
N LYS A 112 -52.01 23.51 7.74
CA LYS A 112 -50.91 24.27 8.35
C LYS A 112 -50.48 23.59 9.65
N GLU A 113 -49.18 23.54 9.86
CA GLU A 113 -48.60 22.99 11.08
C GLU A 113 -49.07 23.83 12.28
N MET A 114 -49.64 23.17 13.28
CA MET A 114 -50.25 23.87 14.43
C MET A 114 -49.22 24.45 15.40
N PHE A 115 -47.97 23.98 15.34
CA PHE A 115 -46.90 24.33 16.27
C PHE A 115 -45.65 24.80 15.53
N THR A 116 -45.04 25.88 16.01
CA THR A 116 -43.70 26.29 15.58
C THR A 116 -42.63 25.36 16.15
N GLU A 117 -41.43 25.35 15.57
CA GLU A 117 -40.31 24.55 16.07
C GLU A 117 -39.95 24.91 17.52
N GLU A 118 -40.05 26.19 17.90
CA GLU A 118 -39.86 26.64 19.28
C GLU A 118 -40.91 26.04 20.24
N GLN A 119 -42.17 25.96 19.82
CA GLN A 119 -43.23 25.37 20.63
C GLN A 119 -43.07 23.85 20.75
N LYS A 120 -42.59 23.17 19.70
CA LYS A 120 -42.25 21.74 19.76
C LYS A 120 -41.07 21.50 20.70
N ALA A 121 -40.04 22.34 20.66
CA ALA A 121 -38.91 22.28 21.58
C ALA A 121 -39.37 22.47 23.03
N ARG A 122 -40.29 23.42 23.28
CA ARG A 122 -40.90 23.61 24.60
C ARG A 122 -41.65 22.35 25.08
N VAL A 123 -42.41 21.68 24.20
CA VAL A 123 -43.08 20.41 24.52
C VAL A 123 -42.07 19.33 24.91
N LYS A 124 -40.97 19.17 24.14
CA LYS A 124 -39.90 18.21 24.44
C LYS A 124 -39.18 18.54 25.77
N MET A 125 -38.92 19.82 26.04
CA MET A 125 -38.34 20.29 27.30
C MET A 125 -39.26 20.00 28.50
N LEU A 126 -40.56 20.28 28.40
CA LEU A 126 -41.51 19.98 29.47
C LEU A 126 -41.58 18.48 29.77
N ARG A 127 -41.40 17.63 28.74
CA ARG A 127 -41.32 16.18 28.93
C ARG A 127 -40.04 15.76 29.65
N LEU A 128 -38.90 16.38 29.32
CA LEU A 128 -37.63 16.15 30.03
C LEU A 128 -37.69 16.60 31.49
N GLN A 129 -38.54 17.57 31.83
CA GLN A 129 -38.85 17.98 33.21
C GLN A 129 -39.87 17.07 33.90
N ASP A 130 -40.05 15.83 33.41
CA ASP A 130 -40.98 14.82 33.95
C ASP A 130 -42.46 15.23 34.02
N LYS A 131 -42.89 16.28 33.31
CA LYS A 131 -44.32 16.59 33.20
C LYS A 131 -45.06 15.46 32.45
N SER A 132 -46.28 15.17 32.89
CA SER A 132 -47.15 14.18 32.23
C SER A 132 -47.68 14.72 30.90
N TYR A 133 -47.93 13.81 29.94
CA TYR A 133 -48.52 14.17 28.64
C TYR A 133 -49.80 15.01 28.76
N ARG A 134 -50.63 14.73 29.78
CA ARG A 134 -51.88 15.45 30.05
C ARG A 134 -51.64 16.86 30.61
N ALA A 135 -50.63 17.04 31.45
CA ALA A 135 -50.24 18.35 31.95
C ALA A 135 -49.68 19.23 30.83
N ILE A 136 -48.80 18.68 29.99
CA ILE A 136 -48.24 19.39 28.83
C ILE A 136 -49.34 19.77 27.84
N ALA A 137 -50.29 18.87 27.57
CA ALA A 137 -51.43 19.15 26.70
C ALA A 137 -52.28 20.32 27.21
N LYS A 138 -52.49 20.41 28.53
CA LYS A 138 -53.20 21.53 29.16
C LYS A 138 -52.39 22.84 29.07
N ASP A 139 -51.09 22.79 29.37
CA ASP A 139 -50.19 23.96 29.32
C ASP A 139 -50.04 24.52 27.90
N MET A 140 -50.09 23.66 26.89
CA MET A 140 -49.96 24.00 25.47
C MET A 140 -51.30 24.15 24.75
N ASN A 141 -52.42 24.03 25.47
CA ASN A 141 -53.78 24.09 24.95
C ASN A 141 -54.01 23.21 23.70
N CYS A 142 -53.60 21.93 23.78
CA CYS A 142 -53.69 21.00 22.67
C CYS A 142 -54.10 19.59 23.10
N SER A 143 -54.28 18.69 22.13
CA SER A 143 -54.67 17.31 22.44
C SER A 143 -53.47 16.50 22.95
N VAL A 144 -53.74 15.53 23.83
CA VAL A 144 -52.73 14.57 24.30
C VAL A 144 -52.07 13.83 23.13
N ALA A 145 -52.85 13.47 22.10
CA ALA A 145 -52.32 12.83 20.89
C ALA A 145 -51.31 13.72 20.16
N THR A 146 -51.53 15.04 20.14
CA THR A 146 -50.59 15.99 19.53
C THR A 146 -49.28 16.06 20.31
N VAL A 147 -49.32 16.02 21.64
CA VAL A 147 -48.12 15.97 22.48
C VAL A 147 -47.35 14.66 22.27
N HIS A 148 -48.03 13.52 22.21
CA HIS A 148 -47.42 12.24 21.87
C HIS A 148 -46.72 12.27 20.52
N LYS A 149 -47.39 12.83 19.50
CA LYS A 149 -46.82 12.96 18.16
C LYS A 149 -45.53 13.80 18.18
N ILE A 150 -45.55 14.97 18.83
CA ILE A 150 -44.39 15.88 18.88
C ILE A 150 -43.20 15.26 19.61
N ILE A 151 -43.43 14.51 20.70
CA ILE A 151 -42.35 13.89 21.48
C ILE A 151 -41.71 12.73 20.73
N ASN A 152 -42.51 11.96 19.98
CA ASN A 152 -42.06 10.74 19.30
C ASN A 152 -41.67 10.95 17.83
N GLU A 153 -41.95 12.10 17.21
CA GLU A 153 -41.42 12.46 15.89
C GLU A 153 -39.91 12.75 15.99
N GLN A 154 -39.12 11.95 15.25
CA GLN A 154 -37.68 12.14 15.00
C GLN A 154 -37.44 13.23 13.96
#